data_AF-A0A820RIY7-F1
#
_entry.id   AF-A0A820RIY7-F1
#
_cell.length_a   1.000
_cell.length_b   1.000
_cell.length_c   1.000
_cell.angle_alpha   90.00
_cell.angle_beta   90.00
_cell.angle_gamma   90.00
#
_symmetry.space_group_name_H-M   'P 1'
#
loop_
_entity.id
_entity.type
_entity.pdbx_description
1 polymer ?
#
loop_
_entity_poly.entity_id
_entity_poly.type
_entity_poly.pdbx_seq_one_letter_code
_entity_poly.pdbx_strand_id
1 'polypeptide(L)'
;MNLIIRVTDKGNNFYIELSYNPFNEILNKVVQLLNTLREKDLIRKWQYEQMMPDRTKCELAHLYFNPKTHKDGIPVRSIESTINAATTKISKFLDKILRPIFDDKCKDTNIIDGASLITEL
;
A
#
# COMPACT_ATOMS: atom_id res chain seq x y z
N MET A 1 20.00 -2.45 -6.16
CA MET A 1 19.63 -3.72 -5.51
C MET A 1 18.26 -4.07 -6.04
N ASN A 2 18.22 -4.99 -7.01
CA ASN A 2 16.99 -5.35 -7.72
C ASN A 2 16.24 -6.38 -6.87
N LEU A 3 14.94 -6.18 -6.69
CA LEU A 3 14.09 -7.09 -5.94
C LEU A 3 14.02 -8.42 -6.71
N ILE A 4 14.67 -9.47 -6.19
CA ILE A 4 14.59 -10.84 -6.71
C ILE A 4 13.90 -11.69 -5.64
N ILE A 5 12.72 -12.23 -5.94
CA ILE A 5 12.10 -13.26 -5.10
C ILE A 5 11.65 -14.43 -5.99
N ARG A 6 12.38 -15.54 -5.88
CA ARG A 6 12.10 -16.85 -6.49
C ARG A 6 11.34 -17.73 -5.49
N VAL A 7 10.14 -18.17 -5.86
CA VAL A 7 9.50 -19.38 -5.30
C VAL A 7 8.79 -20.12 -6.44
N THR A 8 8.97 -21.44 -6.49
CA THR A 8 8.58 -22.32 -7.61
C THR A 8 7.39 -23.19 -7.23
N ASP A 9 6.39 -23.29 -8.13
CA ASP A 9 5.58 -24.52 -8.28
C ASP A 9 5.19 -24.70 -9.76
N LYS A 10 5.40 -25.93 -10.27
CA LYS A 10 4.83 -26.51 -11.51
C LYS A 10 4.78 -25.66 -12.79
N GLY A 11 5.93 -25.20 -13.28
CA GLY A 11 6.20 -25.13 -14.72
C GLY A 11 5.63 -23.96 -15.54
N ASN A 12 4.94 -22.98 -14.95
CA ASN A 12 4.49 -21.77 -15.64
C ASN A 12 5.18 -20.52 -15.06
N ASN A 13 5.79 -19.70 -15.93
CA ASN A 13 6.46 -18.45 -15.55
C ASN A 13 5.42 -17.35 -15.28
N PHE A 14 5.06 -17.12 -14.02
CA PHE A 14 4.08 -16.09 -13.64
C PHE A 14 4.68 -14.72 -13.30
N TYR A 15 6.00 -14.55 -13.34
CA TYR A 15 6.68 -13.32 -12.94
C TYR A 15 7.63 -12.83 -14.03
N ILE A 16 7.68 -11.51 -14.18
CA ILE A 16 8.51 -10.81 -15.15
C ILE A 16 9.55 -10.02 -14.35
N GLU A 17 10.83 -10.25 -14.64
CA GLU A 17 11.89 -9.39 -14.12
C GLU A 17 11.69 -7.99 -14.70
N LEU A 18 11.66 -6.98 -13.82
CA LEU A 18 11.62 -5.60 -14.28
C LEU A 18 12.98 -5.24 -14.86
N SER A 19 12.98 -4.79 -16.12
CA SER A 19 14.18 -4.29 -16.80
C SER A 19 14.72 -3.01 -16.18
N TYR A 20 13.95 -2.35 -15.30
CA TYR A 20 14.32 -1.11 -14.64
C TYR A 20 13.69 -1.00 -13.25
N ASN A 21 14.28 -0.15 -12.39
CA ASN A 21 13.74 0.12 -11.06
C ASN A 21 12.77 1.32 -11.10
N PRO A 22 11.45 1.12 -10.89
CA PRO A 22 10.45 2.18 -10.98
C PRO A 22 10.35 3.06 -9.73
N PHE A 23 11.19 2.83 -8.70
CA PHE A 23 11.07 3.48 -7.39
C PHE A 23 10.98 5.01 -7.48
N ASN A 24 11.91 5.64 -8.21
CA ASN A 24 11.94 7.11 -8.32
C ASN A 24 10.71 7.67 -9.06
N GLU A 25 10.20 6.97 -10.07
CA GLU A 25 9.01 7.37 -10.80
C GLU A 25 7.77 7.37 -9.90
N ILE A 26 7.61 6.31 -9.11
CA ILE A 26 6.49 6.17 -8.17
C ILE A 26 6.60 7.24 -7.07
N LEU A 27 7.78 7.41 -6.47
CA LEU A 27 8.02 8.42 -5.45
C LEU A 27 7.71 9.83 -5.99
N ASN A 28 8.20 10.16 -7.18
CA ASN A 28 7.98 11.47 -7.79
C ASN A 28 6.50 11.72 -8.09
N LYS A 29 5.74 10.71 -8.56
CA LYS A 29 4.29 10.84 -8.76
C LYS A 29 3.55 11.18 -7.47
N VAL A 30 3.90 10.53 -6.35
CA VAL A 30 3.29 10.83 -5.04
C VAL A 30 3.63 12.24 -4.57
N VAL A 31 4.89 12.65 -4.71
CA VAL A 31 5.33 14.02 -4.36
C VAL A 31 4.60 15.06 -5.22
N GLN A 32 4.51 14.83 -6.54
CA GLN A 32 3.79 15.71 -7.45
C GLN A 32 2.32 15.84 -7.08
N LEU A 33 1.64 14.72 -6.77
CA LEU A 33 0.26 14.75 -6.30
C LEU A 33 0.10 15.65 -5.08
N LEU A 34 0.93 15.47 -4.04
CA LEU A 34 0.85 16.27 -2.82
C LEU A 34 1.15 17.76 -3.07
N ASN A 35 2.11 18.06 -3.94
CA ASN A 35 2.40 19.43 -4.36
C ASN A 35 1.20 20.06 -5.05
N THR A 36 0.61 19.38 -6.04
CA THR A 36 -0.58 19.86 -6.75
C THR A 36 -1.77 20.08 -5.81
N LEU A 37 -1.99 19.18 -4.85
CA LEU A 37 -3.05 19.35 -3.84
C LEU A 37 -2.78 20.57 -2.96
N ARG A 38 -1.52 20.84 -2.59
CA ARG A 38 -1.16 22.00 -1.77
C ARG A 38 -1.24 23.31 -2.55
N GLU A 39 -0.79 23.33 -3.80
CA GLU A 39 -0.87 24.48 -4.71
C GLU A 39 -2.31 24.90 -4.98
N LYS A 40 -3.23 23.95 -5.08
CA LYS A 40 -4.67 24.19 -5.24
C LYS A 40 -5.40 24.48 -3.91
N ASP A 41 -4.66 24.59 -2.81
CA ASP A 41 -5.17 24.76 -1.44
C ASP A 41 -6.24 23.73 -1.01
N LEU A 42 -6.20 22.52 -1.60
CA LEU A 42 -7.10 21.41 -1.26
C LEU A 42 -6.68 20.70 0.02
N ILE A 43 -5.42 20.88 0.44
CA ILE A 43 -4.89 20.38 1.71
C ILE A 43 -4.12 21.48 2.43
N ARG A 44 -4.24 21.50 3.75
CA ARG A 44 -3.50 22.42 4.63
C ARG A 44 -2.03 22.01 4.71
N LYS A 45 -1.16 22.97 5.06
CA LYS A 45 0.29 22.75 5.24
C LYS A 45 0.60 21.55 6.14
N TRP A 46 -0.08 21.45 7.28
CA TRP A 46 0.16 20.36 8.22
C TRP A 46 -0.25 18.98 7.67
N GLN A 47 -1.29 18.91 6.83
CA GLN A 47 -1.72 17.67 6.18
C GLN A 47 -0.68 17.24 5.13
N TYR A 48 -0.22 18.21 4.33
CA TYR A 48 0.87 18.01 3.37
C TYR A 48 2.14 17.47 4.05
N GLU A 49 2.58 18.10 5.15
CA GLU A 49 3.77 17.67 5.89
C GLU A 49 3.62 16.27 6.49
N GLN A 50 2.43 15.94 7.01
CA GLN A 50 2.15 14.60 7.53
C GLN A 50 2.15 13.52 6.44
N MET A 51 1.64 13.84 5.25
CA MET A 51 1.52 12.89 4.14
C MET A 51 2.81 12.76 3.30
N MET A 52 3.70 13.75 3.32
CA MET A 52 4.90 13.77 2.50
C MET A 52 5.84 12.59 2.80
N PRO A 53 6.14 11.70 1.83
CA PRO A 53 7.07 10.59 2.03
C PRO A 53 8.46 11.07 2.45
N ASP A 54 9.09 10.32 3.36
CA ASP A 54 10.49 10.53 3.73
C ASP A 54 11.37 9.86 2.67
N ARG A 55 12.00 10.66 1.80
CA ARG A 55 12.84 10.15 0.70
C ARG A 55 14.00 9.27 1.16
N THR A 56 14.44 9.38 2.41
CA THR A 56 15.56 8.60 2.97
C THR A 56 15.13 7.24 3.50
N LYS A 57 13.84 7.08 3.82
CA LYS A 57 13.27 5.85 4.38
C LYS A 57 12.33 5.14 3.43
N CYS A 58 11.94 5.81 2.34
CA CYS A 58 11.01 5.26 1.37
C CYS A 58 11.66 4.13 0.59
N GLU A 59 10.90 3.07 0.35
CA GLU A 59 11.34 1.92 -0.44
C GLU A 59 10.25 1.48 -1.43
N LEU A 60 10.63 0.65 -2.40
CA LEU A 60 9.67 0.01 -3.30
C LEU A 60 8.90 -1.06 -2.53
N ALA A 61 7.64 -1.30 -2.88
CA ALA A 61 6.88 -2.40 -2.30
C ALA A 61 7.57 -3.74 -2.56
N HIS A 62 7.48 -4.64 -1.58
CA HIS A 62 8.11 -5.95 -1.59
C HIS A 62 7.06 -7.05 -1.75
N LEU A 63 7.33 -8.05 -2.59
CA LEU A 63 6.49 -9.24 -2.71
C LEU A 63 7.26 -10.46 -2.21
N TYR A 64 6.93 -10.97 -1.02
CA TYR A 64 7.55 -12.17 -0.47
C TYR A 64 6.53 -13.28 -0.20
N PHE A 65 7.02 -14.48 0.12
CA PHE A 65 6.17 -15.66 0.29
C PHE A 65 6.35 -16.27 1.68
N ASN A 66 5.25 -16.44 2.40
CA ASN A 66 5.24 -17.16 3.67
C ASN A 66 4.84 -18.62 3.45
N PRO A 67 5.57 -19.61 3.97
CA PRO A 67 5.18 -21.02 3.87
C PRO A 67 3.79 -21.29 4.48
N LYS A 68 3.01 -22.15 3.84
CA LYS A 68 1.77 -22.72 4.39
C LYS A 68 1.97 -24.22 4.58
N THR A 69 2.32 -24.62 5.78
CA THR A 69 2.59 -26.04 6.12
C THR A 69 1.32 -26.90 6.28
N HIS A 70 0.13 -26.30 6.23
CA HIS A 70 -1.14 -26.94 6.59
C HIS A 70 -2.15 -27.00 5.43
N LYS A 71 -1.75 -26.68 4.20
CA LYS A 71 -2.64 -26.74 3.01
C LYS A 71 -1.94 -27.47 1.87
N ASP A 72 -2.40 -28.69 1.61
CA ASP A 72 -1.91 -29.49 0.50
C ASP A 72 -2.14 -28.77 -0.84
N GLY A 73 -1.12 -28.76 -1.70
CA GLY A 73 -1.17 -28.14 -3.02
C GLY A 73 -1.06 -26.60 -3.04
N ILE A 74 -1.01 -25.91 -1.90
CA ILE A 74 -0.78 -24.45 -1.82
C ILE A 74 0.38 -24.19 -0.86
N PRO A 75 1.64 -24.33 -1.32
CA PRO A 75 2.80 -24.37 -0.43
C PRO A 75 3.13 -23.01 0.20
N VAL A 76 2.64 -21.90 -0.37
CA VAL A 76 2.98 -20.54 0.08
C VAL A 76 1.79 -19.57 0.07
N ARG A 77 1.90 -18.52 0.89
CA ARG A 77 1.08 -17.30 0.87
C ARG A 77 1.93 -16.19 0.26
N SER A 78 1.53 -15.62 -0.87
CA SER A 78 2.11 -14.36 -1.34
C SER A 78 1.73 -13.23 -0.38
N ILE A 79 2.71 -12.42 -0.01
CA ILE A 79 2.56 -11.23 0.84
C ILE A 79 3.11 -10.04 0.06
N GLU A 80 2.23 -9.11 -0.26
CA GLU A 80 2.63 -7.79 -0.73
C GLU A 80 2.79 -6.88 0.49
N SER A 81 4.01 -6.40 0.71
CA SER A 81 4.34 -5.43 1.74
C SER A 81 4.61 -4.09 1.12
N THR A 82 3.72 -3.14 1.42
CA THR A 82 3.89 -1.73 1.07
C THR A 82 4.41 -0.92 2.27
N ILE A 83 5.04 -1.58 3.26
CA ILE A 83 5.65 -0.89 4.40
C ILE A 83 6.71 0.08 3.85
N ASN A 84 6.68 1.32 4.34
CA ASN A 84 7.55 2.41 3.88
C ASN A 84 7.45 2.77 2.38
N ALA A 85 6.46 2.26 1.65
CA ALA A 85 6.17 2.73 0.29
C ALA A 85 5.80 4.22 0.30
N ALA A 86 5.96 4.90 -0.84
CA ALA A 86 5.70 6.33 -0.97
C ALA A 86 4.28 6.73 -0.53
N THR A 87 3.31 5.82 -0.66
CA THR A 87 1.90 6.01 -0.28
C THR A 87 1.61 5.76 1.21
N THR A 88 2.53 5.17 1.97
CA THR A 88 2.28 4.71 3.36
C THR A 88 1.76 5.82 4.27
N LYS A 89 2.37 7.01 4.19
CA LYS A 89 1.96 8.14 5.03
C LYS A 89 0.59 8.69 4.65
N ILE A 90 0.25 8.69 3.36
CA ILE A 90 -1.10 9.02 2.88
C ILE A 90 -2.11 8.01 3.43
N SER A 91 -1.83 6.71 3.30
CA SER A 91 -2.73 5.66 3.82
C SER A 91 -2.93 5.80 5.33
N LYS A 92 -1.87 6.05 6.10
CA LYS A 92 -1.98 6.29 7.56
C LYS A 92 -2.78 7.55 7.89
N PHE A 93 -2.65 8.61 7.09
CA PHE A 93 -3.42 9.83 7.27
C PHE A 93 -4.90 9.60 7.00
N LEU A 94 -5.24 8.93 5.91
CA LEU A 94 -6.62 8.57 5.58
C LEU A 94 -7.22 7.62 6.62
N ASP A 95 -6.45 6.62 7.07
CA ASP A 95 -6.86 5.69 8.12
C ASP A 95 -7.24 6.44 9.41
N LYS A 96 -6.45 7.44 9.84
CA LYS A 96 -6.81 8.25 11.01
C LYS A 96 -8.15 8.98 10.89
N ILE A 97 -8.52 9.40 9.68
CA ILE A 97 -9.80 10.08 9.41
C ILE A 97 -10.94 9.07 9.38
N LEU A 98 -10.73 7.93 8.71
CA LEU A 98 -11.76 6.93 8.46
C LEU A 98 -12.00 6.01 9.66
N ARG A 99 -10.97 5.75 10.48
CA ARG A 99 -10.99 4.77 11.57
C ARG A 99 -12.14 5.01 12.56
N PRO A 100 -12.39 6.22 13.08
CA PRO A 100 -13.50 6.43 14.01
C PRO A 100 -14.87 6.16 13.39
N ILE A 101 -15.04 6.49 12.10
CA ILE A 101 -16.29 6.25 11.35
C ILE A 101 -16.49 4.75 11.15
N PHE A 102 -15.43 4.06 10.75
CA PHE A 102 -15.43 2.60 10.60
C PHE A 102 -15.75 1.90 11.93
N ASP A 103 -15.04 2.27 13.00
CA ASP A 103 -15.21 1.64 14.33
C ASP A 103 -16.62 1.88 14.89
N ASP A 104 -17.22 3.04 14.61
CA ASP A 104 -18.61 3.32 14.99
C ASP A 104 -19.59 2.44 14.22
N LYS A 105 -19.43 2.34 12.90
CA LYS A 105 -20.28 1.49 12.04
C LYS A 105 -20.14 0.00 12.35
N CYS A 106 -18.97 -0.47 12.78
CA CYS A 106 -18.79 -1.87 13.18
C CYS A 106 -19.55 -2.25 14.46
N LYS A 107 -20.08 -1.29 15.24
CA LYS A 107 -20.93 -1.61 16.42
C LYS A 107 -22.30 -2.12 16.01
N ASP A 108 -22.86 -1.57 14.93
CA ASP A 108 -24.24 -1.78 14.51
C ASP A 108 -24.35 -2.63 13.24
N THR A 109 -23.23 -2.96 12.61
CA THR A 109 -23.19 -3.66 11.33
C THR A 109 -22.14 -4.78 11.33
N ASN A 110 -22.42 -5.85 10.58
CA ASN A 110 -21.41 -6.84 10.20
C ASN A 110 -20.58 -6.37 8.99
N ILE A 111 -20.31 -5.05 8.86
CA ILE A 111 -19.47 -4.55 7.77
C ILE A 111 -18.05 -5.04 8.01
N ILE A 112 -17.65 -6.02 7.21
CA ILE A 112 -16.37 -6.71 7.29
C ILE A 112 -15.27 -6.04 6.45
N ASP A 113 -15.61 -5.07 5.59
CA ASP A 113 -14.64 -4.37 4.74
C ASP A 113 -15.03 -2.91 4.41
N GLY A 114 -14.03 -2.13 4.00
CA GLY A 114 -14.15 -0.70 3.73
C GLY A 114 -14.87 -0.32 2.43
N ALA A 115 -15.04 -1.23 1.47
CA ALA A 115 -15.78 -0.94 0.24
C ALA A 115 -17.29 -0.90 0.53
N SER A 116 -17.75 -1.84 1.37
CA SER A 116 -19.11 -1.87 1.90
C SER A 116 -19.42 -0.60 2.71
N LEU A 117 -18.46 -0.11 3.51
CA LEU A 117 -18.60 1.15 4.27
C LEU A 117 -18.89 2.37 3.37
N ILE A 118 -18.15 2.54 2.27
CA ILE A 118 -18.29 3.73 1.40
C ILE A 118 -19.67 3.79 0.73
N THR A 119 -20.29 2.64 0.49
CA THR A 119 -21.60 2.56 -0.17
C THR A 119 -22.75 2.98 0.77
N GLU A 120 -22.52 2.95 2.08
CA GLU A 120 -23.51 3.32 3.11
C GLU A 120 -23.32 4.73 3.69
N LEU A 121 -22.28 5.47 3.26
CA LEU A 121 -22.02 6.87 3.64
C LEU A 121 -22.71 7.84 2.68
#